data_AF-A0A0X3BNQ8-F1
#
_entry.id   AF-A0A0X3BNQ8-F1
#
_cell.length_a   1.000
_cell.length_b   1.000
_cell.length_c   1.000
_cell.angle_alpha   90.00
_cell.angle_beta   90.00
_cell.angle_gamma   90.00
#
_symmetry.space_group_name_H-M   'P 1'
#
loop_
_entity.id
_entity.type
_entity.pdbx_description
1 polymer ?
#
loop_
_entity_poly.entity_id
_entity_poly.type
_entity_poly.pdbx_seq_one_letter_code
_entity_poly.pdbx_strand_id
1 'polypeptide(L)'
;MEVNVMLVRFNIFYYDEGWTARATDHGIITQGETIGELLDNIIEATELNFEDQIGQGEQITVTVTTEPVPDFILELDQADAEPLTQQFECQFKVDRNVKATSC
;
A
#
# COMPACT_ATOMS: atom_id res chain seq x y z
N MET A 1 13.63 -24.62 8.90
CA MET A 1 13.25 -23.46 9.71
C MET A 1 12.10 -22.81 8.97
N GLU A 2 10.96 -22.67 9.64
CA GLU A 2 9.80 -21.97 9.10
C GLU A 2 10.09 -20.47 9.22
N VAL A 3 10.00 -19.74 8.11
CA VAL A 3 10.12 -18.27 8.12
C VAL A 3 8.78 -17.74 8.58
N ASN A 4 8.75 -16.94 9.65
CA ASN A 4 7.51 -16.29 10.05
C ASN A 4 7.18 -15.20 9.02
N VAL A 5 5.96 -15.24 8.48
CA VAL A 5 5.50 -14.29 7.45
C VAL A 5 4.39 -13.44 8.03
N MET A 6 4.68 -12.14 8.15
CA MET A 6 3.67 -11.13 8.51
C MET A 6 3.07 -10.55 7.24
N LEU A 7 1.74 -10.42 7.19
CA LEU A 7 1.03 -9.81 6.06
C LEU A 7 0.48 -8.44 6.46
N VAL A 8 0.85 -7.40 5.72
CA VAL A 8 0.39 -6.03 5.91
C VAL A 8 -0.37 -5.60 4.66
N ARG A 9 -1.62 -5.18 4.80
CA ARG A 9 -2.45 -4.75 3.68
C ARG A 9 -2.67 -3.25 3.70
N PHE A 10 -2.49 -2.60 2.56
CA PHE A 10 -2.77 -1.19 2.35
C PHE A 10 -3.91 -1.01 1.38
N ASN A 11 -4.86 -0.16 1.75
CA ASN A 11 -5.82 0.42 0.82
C ASN A 11 -5.27 1.74 0.30
N ILE A 12 -5.32 1.94 -1.02
CA ILE A 12 -4.89 3.19 -1.66
C ILE A 12 -6.08 3.89 -2.31
N PHE A 13 -6.05 5.21 -2.27
CA PHE A 13 -7.05 6.07 -2.90
C PHE A 13 -6.42 7.41 -3.24
N TYR A 14 -6.94 8.06 -4.29
CA TYR A 14 -6.53 9.40 -4.68
C TYR A 14 -7.36 10.44 -3.92
N TYR A 15 -6.71 11.38 -3.23
CA TYR A 15 -7.35 12.40 -2.42
C TYR A 15 -6.47 13.65 -2.36
N ASP A 16 -7.09 14.83 -2.44
CA ASP A 16 -6.42 16.15 -2.30
C ASP A 16 -5.16 16.28 -3.17
N GLU A 17 -5.30 16.01 -4.46
CA GLU A 17 -4.23 16.07 -5.47
C GLU A 17 -3.07 15.06 -5.28
N GLY A 18 -3.20 14.08 -4.39
CA GLY A 18 -2.18 13.05 -4.15
C GLY A 18 -2.73 11.64 -3.91
N TRP A 19 -1.82 10.67 -3.83
CA TRP A 19 -2.14 9.30 -3.43
C TRP A 19 -2.00 9.14 -1.93
N THR A 20 -2.97 8.49 -1.30
CA THR A 20 -2.93 8.13 0.12
C THR A 20 -3.01 6.61 0.26
N ALA A 21 -2.19 6.05 1.13
CA ALA A 21 -2.25 4.65 1.54
C ALA A 21 -2.52 4.53 3.03
N ARG A 22 -3.43 3.61 3.39
CA ARG A 22 -3.76 3.29 4.77
C ARG A 22 -3.68 1.80 5.00
N ALA A 23 -2.93 1.38 6.01
CA ALA A 23 -2.92 -0.02 6.42
C ALA A 23 -4.26 -0.41 7.08
N THR A 24 -4.79 -1.58 6.74
CA THR A 24 -6.10 -2.05 7.24
C THR A 24 -6.08 -2.43 8.72
N ASP A 25 -4.98 -3.04 9.16
CA ASP A 25 -4.84 -3.65 10.49
C ASP A 25 -3.76 -2.98 11.34
N HIS A 26 -3.16 -1.89 10.84
CA HIS A 26 -2.06 -1.18 11.48
C HIS A 26 -2.28 0.33 11.41
N GLY A 27 -1.72 1.06 12.39
CA GLY A 27 -1.77 2.52 12.45
C GLY A 27 -0.86 3.23 11.43
N ILE A 28 -0.63 2.63 10.25
CA ILE A 28 0.27 3.16 9.23
C ILE A 28 -0.56 3.92 8.20
N ILE A 29 -0.22 5.20 8.00
CA ILE A 29 -0.78 6.05 6.96
C ILE A 29 0.38 6.77 6.29
N THR A 30 0.38 6.80 4.97
CA THR A 30 1.41 7.50 4.18
C THR A 30 0.81 8.05 2.89
N GLN A 31 1.51 8.97 2.24
CA GLN A 31 1.05 9.70 1.06
C GLN A 31 2.19 9.83 0.04
N GLY A 32 1.88 10.07 -1.22
CA GLY A 32 2.84 10.41 -2.27
C GLY A 32 2.17 11.12 -3.44
N GLU A 33 2.91 11.94 -4.18
CA GLU A 33 2.38 12.65 -5.36
C GLU A 33 2.10 11.68 -6.51
N THR A 34 2.90 10.60 -6.60
CA THR A 34 2.78 9.55 -7.61
C THR A 34 2.58 8.17 -6.96
N ILE A 35 2.07 7.19 -7.73
CA ILE A 35 1.99 5.80 -7.25
C ILE A 35 3.38 5.26 -6.86
N GLY A 36 4.42 5.57 -7.65
CA GLY A 36 5.79 5.12 -7.34
C GLY A 36 6.29 5.67 -6.01
N GLU A 37 6.11 6.97 -5.79
CA GLU A 37 6.45 7.61 -4.51
C GLU A 37 5.62 7.04 -3.35
N LEU A 38 4.32 6.79 -3.57
CA LEU A 38 3.48 6.16 -2.57
C LEU A 38 3.99 4.76 -2.19
N LEU A 39 4.42 3.94 -3.17
CA LEU A 39 4.97 2.62 -2.91
C LEU A 39 6.28 2.69 -2.12
N ASP A 40 7.18 3.60 -2.47
CA ASP A 40 8.41 3.86 -1.73
C ASP A 40 8.09 4.25 -0.27
N ASN A 41 7.14 5.17 -0.09
CA ASN A 41 6.71 5.61 1.23
C ASN A 41 5.99 4.52 2.04
N ILE A 42 5.29 3.58 1.38
CA ILE A 42 4.71 2.39 2.04
C ILE A 42 5.83 1.48 2.54
N ILE A 43 6.88 1.26 1.74
CA ILE A 43 8.03 0.44 2.14
C ILE A 43 8.69 1.06 3.37
N GLU A 44 9.05 2.35 3.32
CA GLU A 44 9.71 3.05 4.43
C GLU A 44 8.87 3.04 5.70
N ALA A 45 7.58 3.32 5.60
CA ALA A 45 6.68 3.32 6.75
C ALA A 45 6.50 1.90 7.35
N THR A 46 6.52 0.87 6.51
CA THR A 46 6.47 -0.54 6.95
C THR A 46 7.77 -0.93 7.64
N GLU A 47 8.92 -0.58 7.08
CA GLU A 47 10.23 -0.83 7.69
C GLU A 47 10.34 -0.17 9.07
N LEU A 48 9.91 1.09 9.19
CA LEU A 48 9.93 1.81 10.45
C LEU A 48 8.99 1.20 11.50
N ASN A 49 7.78 0.79 11.10
CA ASN A 49 6.78 0.27 12.03
C ASN A 49 7.12 -1.14 12.55
N PHE A 50 7.90 -1.91 11.81
CA PHE A 50 8.23 -3.31 12.13
C PHE A 50 9.74 -3.58 12.22
N GLU A 51 10.55 -2.54 12.52
CA GLU A 51 12.01 -2.65 12.56
C GLU A 51 12.49 -3.79 13.49
N ASP A 52 11.86 -3.93 14.67
CA ASP A 52 12.21 -4.96 15.65
C ASP A 52 11.94 -6.38 15.13
N GLN A 53 10.79 -6.58 14.48
CA GLN A 53 10.37 -7.84 13.87
C GLN A 53 11.29 -8.24 12.71
N ILE A 54 11.56 -7.30 11.81
CA ILE A 54 12.50 -7.49 10.70
C ILE A 54 13.89 -7.82 11.26
N GLY A 55 14.30 -7.13 12.33
CA GLY A 55 15.56 -7.40 13.03
C GLY A 55 15.67 -8.81 13.62
N GLN A 56 14.54 -9.46 13.91
CA GLN A 56 14.45 -10.85 14.40
C GLN A 56 14.38 -11.88 13.27
N GLY A 57 14.42 -11.44 12.00
CA GLY A 57 14.34 -12.30 10.82
C GLY A 57 12.92 -12.60 10.37
N GLU A 58 11.92 -11.83 10.82
CA GLU A 58 10.56 -11.90 10.30
C GLU A 58 10.47 -11.30 8.90
N GLN A 59 9.81 -11.99 7.97
CA GLN A 59 9.61 -11.50 6.62
C GLN A 59 8.24 -10.83 6.52
N ILE A 60 8.23 -9.57 6.04
CA ILE A 60 6.98 -8.83 5.86
C ILE A 60 6.58 -8.88 4.39
N THR A 61 5.34 -9.30 4.16
CA THR A 61 4.68 -9.22 2.87
C THR A 61 3.70 -8.07 2.91
N VAL A 62 3.85 -7.12 1.99
CA VAL A 62 2.93 -6.01 1.81
C VAL A 62 2.04 -6.29 0.62
N THR A 63 0.73 -6.11 0.78
CA THR A 63 -0.25 -6.11 -0.32
C THR A 63 -0.89 -4.74 -0.39
N VAL A 64 -0.94 -4.15 -1.58
CA VAL A 64 -1.51 -2.84 -1.84
C VAL A 64 -2.69 -3.01 -2.77
N THR A 65 -3.86 -2.49 -2.41
CA THR A 65 -5.10 -2.57 -3.19
C THR A 65 -5.79 -1.22 -3.29
N THR A 66 -6.33 -0.84 -4.44
CA THR A 66 -7.24 0.31 -4.55
C THR A 66 -8.58 0.04 -3.88
N GLU A 67 -9.14 1.00 -3.14
CA GLU A 67 -10.54 0.87 -2.71
C GLU A 67 -11.46 0.95 -3.94
N PRO A 68 -12.46 0.06 -4.07
CA PRO A 68 -13.46 0.20 -5.12
C PRO A 68 -14.27 1.48 -4.85
N VAL A 69 -14.37 2.36 -5.84
CA VAL A 69 -15.31 3.48 -5.80
C VAL A 69 -16.72 2.88 -5.69
N PRO A 70 -17.52 3.23 -4.67
CA PRO A 70 -18.86 2.68 -4.54
C PRO A 70 -19.73 3.06 -5.75
N ASP A 71 -20.50 2.10 -6.28
CA ASP A 71 -21.33 2.29 -7.48
C ASP A 71 -22.24 3.53 -7.43
N PHE A 72 -22.74 3.90 -6.24
CA PHE A 72 -23.61 5.07 -6.08
C PHE A 72 -22.91 6.42 -6.29
N ILE A 73 -21.57 6.48 -6.22
CA ILE A 73 -20.80 7.69 -6.53
C ILE A 73 -20.60 7.81 -8.05
N LEU A 74 -20.46 6.69 -8.75
CA LEU A 74 -20.33 6.63 -10.21
C LEU A 74 -21.61 7.12 -10.93
N GLU A 75 -22.76 7.01 -10.28
CA GLU A 75 -24.05 7.50 -10.81
C GLU A 75 -24.26 9.02 -10.66
N LEU A 76 -23.46 9.70 -9.82
CA LEU A 76 -23.64 11.12 -9.48
C LEU A 76 -22.73 12.08 -10.27
N ASP A 77 -21.60 11.60 -10.78
CA ASP A 77 -20.72 12.39 -11.65
C ASP A 77 -21.01 12.10 -13.12
N GLN A 78 -21.80 12.99 -13.75
CA GLN A 78 -21.86 13.11 -15.23
C GLN A 78 -20.64 13.86 -15.80
N ALA A 79 -19.59 14.07 -15.00
CA ALA A 79 -18.34 14.69 -15.40
C ALA A 79 -17.32 13.60 -15.71
N ASP A 80 -16.55 13.79 -16.77
CA ASP A 80 -15.56 12.90 -17.39
C ASP A 80 -14.38 12.44 -16.50
N ALA A 81 -14.60 12.18 -15.20
CA ALA A 81 -13.62 11.49 -14.37
C ALA A 81 -13.69 10.01 -14.73
N GLU A 82 -12.72 9.50 -15.49
CA GLU A 82 -12.58 8.06 -15.68
C GLU A 82 -12.47 7.43 -14.29
N PRO A 83 -13.44 6.61 -13.86
CA PRO A 83 -13.29 5.88 -12.60
C PRO A 83 -11.98 5.11 -12.69
N LEU A 84 -11.23 5.06 -11.58
CA LEU A 84 -10.10 4.15 -11.39
C LEU A 84 -10.64 2.71 -11.50
N THR A 85 -10.96 2.31 -12.72
CA THR A 85 -11.44 0.99 -13.16
C THR A 85 -10.29 0.02 -13.22
N GLN A 86 -9.06 0.53 -13.10
CA GLN A 86 -7.86 -0.26 -12.98
C GLN A 86 -7.64 -0.61 -11.51
N GLN A 87 -8.16 -1.77 -11.13
CA GLN A 87 -7.81 -2.45 -9.88
C GLN A 87 -6.29 -2.56 -9.81
N PHE A 88 -5.66 -1.76 -8.94
CA PHE A 88 -4.23 -1.83 -8.70
C PHE A 88 -4.01 -2.82 -7.55
N GLU A 89 -3.31 -3.91 -7.85
CA GLU A 89 -2.87 -4.87 -6.85
C GLU A 89 -1.35 -5.03 -6.98
N CYS A 90 -0.65 -4.79 -5.89
CA CYS A 90 0.79 -4.95 -5.84
C CYS A 90 1.18 -5.69 -4.56
N GLN A 91 2.08 -6.66 -4.69
CA GLN A 91 2.61 -7.41 -3.56
C GLN A 91 4.13 -7.41 -3.58
N PHE A 92 4.76 -7.02 -2.48
CA PHE A 92 6.21 -7.01 -2.34
C PHE A 92 6.64 -7.45 -0.95
N LYS A 93 7.94 -7.78 -0.83
CA LYS A 93 8.56 -8.21 0.42
C LYS A 93 9.45 -7.10 0.94
N VAL A 94 9.39 -6.88 2.25
CA VAL A 94 10.24 -5.94 2.97
C VAL A 94 11.20 -6.74 3.84
N ASP A 95 12.51 -6.53 3.62
CA ASP A 95 13.61 -7.21 4.33
C ASP A 95 14.78 -6.23 4.49
N ARG A 96 15.44 -6.23 5.66
CA ARG A 96 16.57 -5.33 5.96
C ARG A 96 17.74 -5.44 4.98
N ASN A 97 17.86 -6.56 4.26
CA ASN A 97 18.97 -6.87 3.35
C ASN A 97 18.56 -6.93 1.87
N VAL A 98 17.28 -6.76 1.54
CA VAL A 98 16.78 -6.81 0.16
C VAL A 98 15.85 -5.63 -0.04
N LYS A 99 16.33 -4.60 -0.76
CA LYS A 99 15.45 -3.57 -1.32
C LYS A 99 14.28 -4.28 -2.00
N ALA A 100 13.05 -3.90 -1.65
CA ALA A 100 11.84 -4.50 -2.16
C ALA A 100 11.96 -4.81 -3.66
N THR A 101 11.87 -6.08 -4.02
CA THR A 101 11.76 -6.48 -5.43
C THR A 101 10.40 -6.01 -5.94
N SER A 102 10.45 -5.13 -6.95
CA SER A 102 9.36 -4.24 -7.36
C SER A 102 8.07 -4.97 -7.78
N CYS A 103 6.95 -4.27 -7.60
CA CYS A 103 6.05 -3.99 -8.71
C CYS A 103 6.67 -2.78 -9.42
#